data_AF-A0A935ZTN1-F1
#
_entry.id   AF-A0A935ZTN1-F1
#
_cell.length_a   1.000
_cell.length_b   1.000
_cell.length_c   1.000
_cell.angle_alpha   90.00
_cell.angle_beta   90.00
_cell.angle_gamma   90.00
#
_symmetry.space_group_name_H-M   'P 1'
#
loop_
_entity.id
_entity.type
_entity.pdbx_description
1 polymer ?
#
loop_
_entity_poly.entity_id
_entity_poly.type
_entity_poly.pdbx_seq_one_letter_code
_entity_poly.pdbx_strand_id
1 'polypeptide(L)'
;MHAASLFVVIAACGPTTGTPSADSGAEGSSGSSGTPADGATGSDAAAAGACANATVLIQPGSADAPSGYEHCDDGFIHRVSALACDPAAVAPGDCDPNWGSAQCLADADCGPQGRCVDDPDPSTDCRCNTGCRDDSDCADGQACYCDGNRSTCIDAACLTDADCPATQYCGLAQIVSACGGFSRKLSCTGEADECRVDADCDNECVQCSRVSAQQPWTCNGATGICGPCG
;
A
#
# COMPACT_ATOMS: atom_id res chain seq x y z
N MET A 1 18.91 17.62 42.63
CA MET A 1 19.86 17.13 41.62
C MET A 1 20.24 15.71 41.99
N HIS A 2 19.44 14.72 41.57
CA HIS A 2 19.73 13.31 41.81
C HIS A 2 20.08 12.69 40.45
N ALA A 3 21.35 12.33 40.29
CA ALA A 3 21.87 11.65 39.11
C ALA A 3 21.52 10.15 39.24
N ALA A 4 20.74 9.64 38.30
CA ALA A 4 20.48 8.21 38.18
C ALA A 4 21.50 7.60 37.22
N SER A 5 22.38 6.74 37.76
CA SER A 5 23.33 5.94 37.00
C SER A 5 22.59 4.79 36.31
N LEU A 6 22.62 4.77 34.98
CA LEU A 6 22.11 3.68 34.16
C LEU A 6 23.24 2.67 33.88
N PHE A 7 23.06 1.44 34.36
CA PHE A 7 23.95 0.30 34.07
C PHE A 7 23.58 -0.31 32.71
N VAL A 8 24.54 -0.36 31.78
CA VAL A 8 24.43 -1.08 30.51
C VAL A 8 24.96 -2.49 30.71
N VAL A 9 24.13 -3.50 30.47
CA VAL A 9 24.53 -4.92 30.41
C VAL A 9 24.76 -5.28 28.96
N ILE A 10 26.03 -5.56 28.60
CA ILE A 10 26.42 -6.04 27.28
C ILE A 10 26.32 -7.58 27.30
N ALA A 11 25.33 -8.14 26.61
CA ALA A 11 25.24 -9.57 26.36
C ALA A 11 25.93 -9.90 25.02
N ALA A 12 27.12 -10.50 25.10
CA ALA A 12 27.83 -11.04 23.95
C ALA A 12 27.32 -12.45 23.63
N CYS A 13 26.71 -12.66 22.46
CA CYS A 13 26.42 -13.98 21.90
C CYS A 13 27.49 -14.32 20.85
N GLY A 14 28.18 -15.44 21.06
CA GLY A 14 29.30 -15.90 20.24
C GLY A 14 28.89 -16.58 18.92
N PRO A 15 29.87 -16.88 18.06
CA PRO A 15 29.61 -17.48 16.75
C PRO A 15 29.44 -19.00 16.83
N THR A 16 28.30 -19.51 16.35
CA THR A 16 28.09 -20.93 16.05
C THR A 16 28.51 -21.23 14.61
N THR A 17 29.68 -21.83 14.45
CA THR A 17 30.13 -22.48 13.21
C THR A 17 29.41 -23.81 13.04
N GLY A 18 28.43 -23.89 12.14
CA GLY A 18 27.73 -25.11 11.76
C GLY A 18 28.03 -25.50 10.31
N THR A 19 28.63 -26.68 10.13
CA THR A 19 28.94 -27.34 8.86
C THR A 19 27.67 -27.88 8.20
N PRO A 20 27.37 -27.61 6.91
CA PRO A 20 26.35 -28.38 6.21
C PRO A 20 26.94 -29.68 5.65
N SER A 21 26.38 -30.81 6.11
CA SER A 21 26.54 -32.14 5.52
C SER A 21 25.75 -32.23 4.21
N ALA A 22 26.40 -32.77 3.18
CA ALA A 22 25.76 -33.19 1.94
C ALA A 22 24.97 -34.48 2.17
N ASP A 23 23.71 -34.51 1.75
CA ASP A 23 22.97 -35.76 1.56
C ASP A 23 22.38 -35.80 0.15
N SER A 24 22.68 -36.90 -0.54
CA SER A 24 22.32 -37.19 -1.93
C SER A 24 21.36 -38.37 -1.88
N GLY A 25 20.10 -38.18 -2.25
CA GLY A 25 19.11 -39.22 -2.06
C GLY A 25 17.87 -39.11 -2.93
N ALA A 26 17.93 -39.86 -4.02
CA ALA A 26 16.88 -40.72 -4.60
C ALA A 26 15.69 -40.13 -5.39
N GLU A 27 15.65 -40.66 -6.61
CA GLU A 27 14.62 -40.74 -7.63
C GLU A 27 13.31 -41.43 -7.18
N GLY A 28 12.18 -41.06 -7.80
CA GLY A 28 10.90 -41.77 -7.73
C GLY A 28 9.73 -40.87 -8.18
N SER A 29 9.37 -40.83 -9.48
CA SER A 29 8.49 -41.73 -10.21
C SER A 29 6.97 -41.43 -10.08
N SER A 30 6.35 -41.25 -11.25
CA SER A 30 4.96 -41.60 -11.60
C SER A 30 3.80 -40.66 -11.21
N GLY A 31 3.37 -39.84 -12.17
CA GLY A 31 2.04 -39.94 -12.80
C GLY A 31 0.79 -39.48 -12.02
N SER A 32 0.11 -38.46 -12.56
CA SER A 32 -1.34 -38.51 -12.80
C SER A 32 -1.79 -37.36 -13.69
N SER A 33 -2.28 -37.72 -14.87
CA SER A 33 -3.01 -36.85 -15.79
C SER A 33 -4.39 -36.58 -15.20
N GLY A 34 -4.58 -35.41 -14.59
CA GLY A 34 -5.87 -34.92 -14.13
C GLY A 34 -6.50 -33.99 -15.17
N THR A 35 -7.69 -34.39 -15.63
CA THR A 35 -8.61 -33.70 -16.55
C THR A 35 -8.88 -32.24 -16.16
N PRO A 36 -9.03 -31.29 -17.11
CA PRO A 36 -9.50 -29.94 -16.81
C PRO A 36 -10.97 -30.00 -16.38
N ALA A 37 -11.25 -29.55 -15.16
CA ALA A 37 -12.61 -29.33 -14.69
C ALA A 37 -13.05 -27.92 -15.11
N ASP A 38 -13.67 -27.84 -16.28
CA ASP A 38 -14.59 -26.75 -16.61
C ASP A 38 -15.82 -26.85 -15.69
N GLY A 39 -16.17 -25.74 -15.05
CA GLY A 39 -17.50 -25.54 -14.46
C GLY A 39 -17.53 -25.32 -12.96
N ALA A 40 -17.42 -24.05 -12.57
CA ALA A 40 -18.03 -23.56 -11.34
C ALA A 40 -18.56 -22.13 -11.54
N THR A 41 -19.65 -21.99 -12.30
CA THR A 41 -20.60 -20.89 -12.10
C THR A 41 -21.39 -21.17 -10.83
N GLY A 42 -20.74 -21.02 -9.68
CA GLY A 42 -21.37 -20.90 -8.38
C GLY A 42 -21.63 -19.43 -8.13
N SER A 43 -22.82 -18.94 -8.46
CA SER A 43 -23.32 -17.67 -7.95
C SER A 43 -23.73 -17.89 -6.49
N ASP A 44 -22.75 -18.13 -5.63
CA ASP A 44 -22.97 -18.05 -4.20
C ASP A 44 -23.43 -16.63 -3.91
N ALA A 45 -24.54 -16.51 -3.19
CA ALA A 45 -25.07 -15.23 -2.74
C ALA A 45 -23.92 -14.48 -2.06
N ALA A 46 -23.41 -13.46 -2.75
CA ALA A 46 -22.31 -12.64 -2.26
C ALA A 46 -22.71 -12.16 -0.87
N ALA A 47 -22.00 -12.65 0.15
CA ALA A 47 -22.08 -12.08 1.48
C ALA A 47 -21.91 -10.56 1.32
N ALA A 48 -22.67 -9.77 2.07
CA ALA A 48 -22.52 -8.33 2.00
C ALA A 48 -21.05 -8.01 2.29
N GLY A 49 -20.42 -7.18 1.45
CA GLY A 49 -18.99 -6.91 1.55
C GLY A 49 -18.07 -7.79 0.70
N ALA A 50 -18.56 -8.81 -0.01
CA ALA A 50 -17.73 -9.47 -1.04
C ALA A 50 -17.31 -8.46 -2.12
N CYS A 51 -16.06 -8.55 -2.60
CA CYS A 51 -15.62 -7.81 -3.78
C CYS A 51 -16.29 -8.37 -5.04
N ALA A 52 -17.50 -7.89 -5.35
CA ALA A 52 -18.23 -8.33 -6.52
C ALA A 52 -17.50 -7.91 -7.81
N ASN A 53 -17.37 -8.86 -8.74
CA ASN A 53 -16.72 -8.69 -10.04
C ASN A 53 -15.33 -8.03 -9.94
N ALA A 54 -14.54 -8.49 -8.96
CA ALA A 54 -13.18 -8.02 -8.74
C ALA A 54 -12.36 -8.02 -10.04
N THR A 55 -11.79 -6.87 -10.36
CA THR A 55 -10.88 -6.70 -11.50
C THR A 55 -9.49 -6.41 -10.97
N VAL A 56 -8.51 -7.21 -11.39
CA VAL A 56 -7.10 -7.00 -11.03
C VAL A 56 -6.62 -5.67 -11.59
N LEU A 57 -6.07 -4.83 -10.74
CA LEU A 57 -5.42 -3.60 -11.15
C LEU A 57 -4.02 -3.93 -11.67
N ILE A 58 -3.73 -3.51 -12.90
CA ILE A 58 -2.42 -3.64 -13.53
C ILE A 58 -1.55 -2.45 -13.15
N GLN A 59 -0.26 -2.69 -12.91
CA GLN A 59 0.71 -1.63 -12.66
C GLN A 59 0.80 -0.72 -13.89
N PRO A 60 0.61 0.60 -13.75
CA PRO A 60 0.67 1.51 -14.90
C PRO A 60 2.00 1.42 -15.64
N GLY A 61 2.00 1.59 -16.96
CA GLY A 61 3.19 1.38 -17.78
C GLY A 61 3.55 -0.08 -18.05
N SER A 62 2.91 -1.04 -17.36
CA SER A 62 2.96 -2.46 -17.70
C SER A 62 1.75 -2.89 -18.51
N ALA A 63 1.94 -3.85 -19.42
CA ALA A 63 0.84 -4.46 -20.16
C ALA A 63 0.05 -5.45 -19.30
N ASP A 64 0.75 -6.24 -18.47
CA ASP A 64 0.17 -7.41 -17.81
C ASP A 64 0.68 -7.61 -16.36
N ALA A 65 1.50 -6.72 -15.80
CA ALA A 65 2.00 -6.89 -14.43
C ALA A 65 0.93 -6.52 -13.39
N PRO A 66 0.46 -7.46 -12.56
CA PRO A 66 -0.51 -7.14 -11.51
C PRO A 66 0.11 -6.24 -10.44
N SER A 67 -0.69 -5.31 -9.92
CA SER A 67 -0.30 -4.40 -8.82
C SER A 67 -0.41 -5.01 -7.43
N GLY A 68 -1.09 -6.14 -7.30
CA GLY A 68 -1.45 -6.73 -6.01
C GLY A 68 -2.75 -6.16 -5.41
N TYR A 69 -3.42 -5.28 -6.14
CA TYR A 69 -4.73 -4.72 -5.79
C TYR A 69 -5.83 -5.20 -6.74
N GLU A 70 -7.04 -5.28 -6.21
CA GLU A 70 -8.26 -5.53 -6.96
C GLU A 70 -9.23 -4.37 -6.76
N HIS A 71 -10.00 -4.07 -7.80
CA HIS A 71 -11.06 -3.07 -7.81
C HIS A 71 -12.41 -3.78 -7.98
N CYS A 72 -13.34 -3.51 -7.07
CA CYS A 72 -14.68 -4.07 -7.04
C CYS A 72 -15.68 -3.17 -7.78
N ASP A 73 -16.86 -3.70 -8.13
CA ASP A 73 -17.91 -2.94 -8.83
C ASP A 73 -18.41 -1.70 -8.08
N ASP A 74 -18.35 -1.72 -6.74
CA ASP A 74 -18.77 -0.61 -5.87
C ASP A 74 -17.70 0.51 -5.76
N GLY A 75 -16.56 0.36 -6.44
CA GLY A 75 -15.44 1.30 -6.38
C GLY A 75 -14.44 1.00 -5.27
N PHE A 76 -14.67 -0.05 -4.47
CA PHE A 76 -13.74 -0.43 -3.42
C PHE A 76 -12.45 -0.99 -4.00
N ILE A 77 -11.32 -0.60 -3.43
CA ILE A 77 -10.00 -1.12 -3.77
C ILE A 77 -9.42 -1.81 -2.54
N HIS A 78 -8.93 -3.03 -2.70
CA HIS A 78 -8.23 -3.76 -1.65
C HIS A 78 -6.97 -4.45 -2.14
N ARG A 79 -6.09 -4.74 -1.20
CA ARG A 79 -4.79 -5.37 -1.45
C ARG A 79 -4.87 -6.88 -1.23
N VAL A 80 -4.96 -7.63 -2.33
CA VAL A 80 -5.01 -9.10 -2.31
C VAL A 80 -3.63 -9.73 -2.11
N SER A 81 -2.55 -9.07 -2.54
CA SER A 81 -1.20 -9.59 -2.41
C SER A 81 -0.14 -8.49 -2.32
N ALA A 82 0.95 -8.77 -1.60
CA ALA A 82 2.09 -7.87 -1.46
C ALA A 82 3.08 -8.07 -2.63
N LEU A 83 2.73 -7.51 -3.79
CA LEU A 83 3.60 -7.55 -4.97
C LEU A 83 4.55 -6.34 -5.01
N ALA A 84 5.73 -6.56 -5.59
CA ALA A 84 6.71 -5.50 -5.80
C ALA A 84 6.25 -4.55 -6.92
N CYS A 85 6.49 -3.25 -6.74
CA CYS A 85 6.37 -2.24 -7.79
C CYS A 85 7.43 -2.51 -8.88
N ASP A 86 7.00 -2.47 -10.13
CA ASP A 86 7.84 -2.49 -11.29
C ASP A 86 8.55 -1.11 -11.40
N PRO A 87 9.88 -1.04 -11.29
CA PRO A 87 10.59 0.23 -11.42
C PRO A 87 10.46 0.83 -12.82
N ALA A 88 10.13 0.03 -13.85
CA ALA A 88 9.88 0.51 -15.21
C ALA A 88 8.47 1.11 -15.37
N ALA A 89 7.54 0.78 -14.47
CA ALA A 89 6.20 1.38 -14.41
C ALA A 89 6.25 2.81 -13.88
N VAL A 90 7.24 3.15 -13.05
CA VAL A 90 7.33 4.46 -12.40
C VAL A 90 7.78 5.52 -13.40
N ALA A 91 6.93 6.52 -13.62
CA ALA A 91 7.24 7.68 -14.45
C ALA A 91 8.53 8.40 -13.96
N PRO A 92 9.28 9.05 -14.87
CA PRO A 92 10.34 9.97 -14.47
C PRO A 92 9.78 11.09 -13.59
N GLY A 93 10.63 11.66 -12.72
CA GLY A 93 10.28 12.88 -12.00
C GLY A 93 9.85 14.01 -12.95
N ASP A 94 8.85 14.78 -12.52
CA ASP A 94 8.21 15.85 -13.30
C ASP A 94 8.68 17.27 -12.92
N CYS A 95 9.68 17.37 -12.04
CA CYS A 95 10.22 18.64 -11.56
C CYS A 95 10.63 19.62 -12.68
N ASP A 96 10.12 20.86 -12.63
CA ASP A 96 10.63 21.96 -13.45
C ASP A 96 11.89 22.57 -12.82
N PRO A 97 13.07 22.44 -13.43
CA PRO A 97 14.32 22.95 -12.87
C PRO A 97 14.38 24.49 -12.80
N ASN A 98 13.41 25.20 -13.36
CA ASN A 98 13.31 26.66 -13.29
C ASN A 98 12.58 27.15 -12.03
N TRP A 99 11.99 26.24 -11.25
CA TRP A 99 11.29 26.60 -10.03
C TRP A 99 12.29 26.70 -8.86
N GLY A 100 12.54 27.96 -8.47
CA GLY A 100 13.18 28.39 -7.22
C GLY A 100 14.13 27.42 -6.50
N SER A 101 13.84 27.16 -5.21
CA SER A 101 14.72 26.45 -4.28
C SER A 101 14.45 24.94 -4.29
N ALA A 102 14.72 24.32 -5.42
CA ALA A 102 14.57 22.87 -5.59
C ALA A 102 15.61 22.08 -4.79
N GLN A 103 15.19 21.00 -4.11
CA GLN A 103 16.10 20.08 -3.42
C GLN A 103 16.82 19.12 -4.39
N CYS A 104 16.25 18.95 -5.58
CA CYS A 104 16.74 18.10 -6.66
C CYS A 104 16.41 18.74 -7.99
N LEU A 105 17.17 18.41 -9.04
CA LEU A 105 16.90 18.82 -10.42
C LEU A 105 16.63 17.63 -11.34
N ALA A 106 17.01 16.43 -10.90
CA ALA A 106 16.74 15.18 -11.58
C ALA A 106 16.62 14.02 -10.58
N ASP A 107 16.02 12.91 -11.01
CA ASP A 107 15.90 11.68 -10.21
C ASP A 107 17.24 11.17 -9.65
N ALA A 108 18.33 11.40 -10.40
CA ALA A 108 19.68 11.02 -9.98
C ALA A 108 20.16 11.73 -8.71
N ASP A 109 19.61 12.90 -8.39
CA ASP A 109 19.94 13.65 -7.16
C ASP A 109 19.30 13.01 -5.92
N CYS A 110 18.27 12.18 -6.10
CA CYS A 110 17.47 11.59 -5.03
C CYS A 110 17.93 10.20 -4.59
N GLY A 111 19.08 9.74 -5.10
CA GLY A 111 19.66 8.44 -4.75
C GLY A 111 18.93 7.25 -5.39
N PRO A 112 19.21 6.02 -4.93
CA PRO A 112 18.61 4.82 -5.49
C PRO A 112 17.08 4.84 -5.33
N GLN A 113 16.36 4.63 -6.44
CA GLN A 113 14.88 4.65 -6.49
C GLN A 113 14.23 6.00 -6.14
N GLY A 114 15.03 7.03 -5.85
CA GLY A 114 14.53 8.38 -5.65
C GLY A 114 13.99 8.98 -6.95
N ARG A 115 13.02 9.87 -6.78
CA ARG A 115 12.45 10.67 -7.87
C ARG A 115 12.43 12.14 -7.47
N CYS A 116 12.74 13.00 -8.42
CA CYS A 116 12.61 14.44 -8.24
C CYS A 116 11.24 14.88 -8.70
N VAL A 117 10.32 15.03 -7.76
CA VAL A 117 8.91 15.32 -8.05
C VAL A 117 8.55 16.72 -7.57
N ASP A 118 7.56 17.30 -8.24
CA ASP A 118 6.95 18.55 -7.78
C ASP A 118 6.31 18.34 -6.40
N ASP A 119 6.58 19.27 -5.47
CA ASP A 119 5.89 19.30 -4.19
C ASP A 119 4.57 20.08 -4.37
N PRO A 120 3.41 19.52 -3.98
CA PRO A 120 2.17 20.30 -3.97
C PRO A 120 2.20 21.46 -2.97
N ASP A 121 3.15 21.50 -2.02
CA ASP A 121 3.34 22.64 -1.14
C ASP A 121 3.93 23.84 -1.92
N PRO A 122 3.22 24.97 -2.04
CA PRO A 122 3.66 26.13 -2.81
C PRO A 122 4.94 26.80 -2.25
N SER A 123 5.42 26.39 -1.08
CA SER A 123 6.66 26.88 -0.46
C SER A 123 7.91 26.09 -0.85
N THR A 124 7.75 24.95 -1.53
CA THR A 124 8.85 24.09 -1.98
C THR A 124 8.60 23.66 -3.41
N ASP A 125 9.56 23.86 -4.30
CA ASP A 125 9.34 23.60 -5.72
C ASP A 125 9.46 22.10 -6.05
N CYS A 126 10.64 21.52 -5.80
CA CYS A 126 10.89 20.10 -6.03
C CYS A 126 11.53 19.43 -4.83
N ARG A 127 11.06 18.22 -4.53
CA ARG A 127 11.59 17.38 -3.45
C ARG A 127 11.95 15.98 -3.95
N CYS A 128 12.90 15.37 -3.27
CA CYS A 128 13.16 13.96 -3.45
C CYS A 128 12.07 13.13 -2.79
N ASN A 129 11.32 12.39 -3.60
CA ASN A 129 10.46 11.33 -3.12
C ASN A 129 11.24 10.01 -3.17
N THR A 130 11.50 9.44 -2.00
CA THR A 130 12.07 8.09 -1.90
C THR A 130 10.91 7.12 -2.07
N GLY A 131 10.79 6.55 -3.27
CA GLY A 131 9.83 5.49 -3.51
C GLY A 131 10.23 4.19 -2.80
N CYS A 132 9.39 3.18 -2.97
CA CYS A 132 9.63 1.82 -2.49
C CYS A 132 9.52 0.85 -3.67
N ARG A 133 10.21 -0.29 -3.61
CA ARG A 133 10.02 -1.39 -4.55
C ARG A 133 9.10 -2.43 -3.97
N ASP A 134 9.19 -2.71 -2.69
CA ASP A 134 8.33 -3.65 -1.99
C ASP A 134 8.13 -3.24 -0.53
N ASP A 135 7.29 -3.95 0.21
CA ASP A 135 6.97 -3.60 1.60
C ASP A 135 8.19 -3.58 2.53
N SER A 136 9.27 -4.29 2.18
CA SER A 136 10.48 -4.33 2.99
C SER A 136 11.33 -3.06 2.90
N ASP A 137 11.06 -2.20 1.91
CA ASP A 137 11.66 -0.87 1.80
C ASP A 137 10.97 0.16 2.70
N CYS A 138 9.79 -0.17 3.24
CA CYS A 138 8.99 0.71 4.08
C CYS A 138 9.24 0.46 5.58
N ALA A 139 8.94 1.47 6.39
CA ALA A 139 9.05 1.33 7.85
C ALA A 139 7.98 0.39 8.41
N ASP A 140 8.18 -0.09 9.63
CA ASP A 140 7.18 -0.90 10.34
C ASP A 140 5.82 -0.19 10.39
N GLY A 141 4.77 -0.91 10.03
CA GLY A 141 3.40 -0.36 9.93
C GLY A 141 3.12 0.41 8.65
N GLN A 142 3.97 0.26 7.62
CA GLN A 142 3.76 0.82 6.29
C GLN A 142 3.80 -0.27 5.21
N ALA A 143 3.15 0.00 4.08
CA ALA A 143 3.14 -0.83 2.90
C ALA A 143 3.58 -0.02 1.69
N CYS A 144 4.20 -0.70 0.72
CA CYS A 144 4.55 -0.08 -0.54
C CYS A 144 3.31 -0.03 -1.46
N TYR A 145 2.97 1.17 -1.92
CA TYR A 145 1.86 1.40 -2.84
C TYR A 145 2.36 1.96 -4.17
N CYS A 146 1.97 1.33 -5.27
CA CYS A 146 2.27 1.76 -6.62
C CYS A 146 0.99 2.33 -7.27
N ASP A 147 0.91 3.65 -7.47
CA ASP A 147 -0.14 4.25 -8.34
C ASP A 147 0.34 4.42 -9.78
N GLY A 148 1.51 3.86 -10.07
CA GLY A 148 2.19 3.79 -11.37
C GLY A 148 2.63 5.09 -11.99
N ASN A 149 2.44 6.22 -11.32
CA ASN A 149 3.33 7.36 -11.55
C ASN A 149 4.41 7.44 -10.48
N ARG A 150 4.14 6.89 -9.29
CA ARG A 150 5.07 6.82 -8.16
C ARG A 150 4.85 5.54 -7.38
N SER A 151 5.89 5.12 -6.67
CA SER A 151 5.75 4.24 -5.52
C SER A 151 5.96 5.05 -4.25
N THR A 152 5.20 4.75 -3.20
CA THR A 152 5.32 5.45 -1.92
C THR A 152 4.97 4.50 -0.79
N CYS A 153 5.64 4.64 0.33
CA CYS A 153 5.22 3.98 1.56
C CYS A 153 3.97 4.70 2.10
N ILE A 154 2.93 3.91 2.38
CA ILE A 154 1.66 4.37 2.95
C ILE A 154 1.42 3.67 4.28
N ASP A 155 0.72 4.33 5.20
CA ASP A 155 0.39 3.73 6.49
C ASP A 155 -0.51 2.50 6.29
N ALA A 156 -0.20 1.41 7.01
CA ALA A 156 -0.81 0.11 6.78
C ALA A 156 -1.08 -0.62 8.11
N ALA A 157 -2.36 -0.83 8.41
CA ALA A 157 -2.79 -1.72 9.50
C ALA A 157 -2.91 -3.19 9.06
N CYS A 158 -2.83 -3.44 7.76
CA CYS A 158 -2.79 -4.75 7.10
C CYS A 158 -1.89 -4.61 5.86
N LEU A 159 -1.20 -5.68 5.48
CA LEU A 159 -0.40 -5.71 4.24
C LEU A 159 -1.16 -6.40 3.12
N THR A 160 -2.05 -7.34 3.43
CA THR A 160 -2.90 -8.04 2.47
C THR A 160 -4.22 -8.44 3.13
N ASP A 161 -5.19 -8.91 2.34
CA ASP A 161 -6.44 -9.49 2.85
C ASP A 161 -6.21 -10.62 3.88
N ALA A 162 -5.11 -11.37 3.75
CA ALA A 162 -4.78 -12.47 4.66
C ALA A 162 -4.45 -11.99 6.09
N ASP A 163 -4.11 -10.71 6.26
CA ASP A 163 -3.85 -10.12 7.58
C ASP A 163 -5.13 -9.70 8.29
N CYS A 164 -6.26 -9.69 7.58
CA CYS A 164 -7.55 -9.30 8.12
C CYS A 164 -8.33 -10.49 8.68
N PRO A 165 -9.23 -10.27 9.66
CA PRO A 165 -10.16 -11.30 10.10
C PRO A 165 -10.94 -11.91 8.92
N ALA A 166 -11.45 -13.14 9.12
CA ALA A 166 -12.32 -13.76 8.13
C ALA A 166 -13.44 -12.81 7.71
N THR A 167 -13.77 -12.79 6.42
CA THR A 167 -14.77 -11.92 5.77
C THR A 167 -14.43 -10.42 5.78
N GLN A 168 -13.18 -10.04 6.05
CA GLN A 168 -12.69 -8.67 5.90
C GLN A 168 -11.64 -8.58 4.79
N TYR A 169 -11.46 -7.38 4.26
CA TYR A 169 -10.51 -7.06 3.20
C TYR A 169 -9.55 -5.97 3.65
N CYS A 170 -8.31 -6.00 3.16
CA CYS A 170 -7.33 -4.96 3.39
C CYS A 170 -7.59 -3.79 2.42
N GLY A 171 -8.53 -2.94 2.80
CA GLY A 171 -9.04 -1.83 1.98
C GLY A 171 -8.09 -0.65 1.90
N LEU A 172 -8.02 -0.02 0.72
CA LEU A 172 -7.30 1.21 0.45
C LEU A 172 -8.22 2.41 0.64
N ALA A 173 -7.97 3.22 1.68
CA ALA A 173 -8.65 4.50 1.85
C ALA A 173 -7.86 5.59 1.13
N GLN A 174 -8.54 6.42 0.33
CA GLN A 174 -7.98 7.67 -0.20
C GLN A 174 -8.53 8.83 0.62
N ILE A 175 -7.63 9.64 1.18
CA ILE A 175 -8.00 10.78 2.03
C ILE A 175 -7.55 12.04 1.31
N VAL A 176 -8.49 12.81 0.79
CA VAL A 176 -8.23 14.12 0.18
C VAL A 176 -8.22 15.20 1.28
N SER A 177 -7.16 16.00 1.32
CA SER A 177 -7.05 17.14 2.22
C SER A 177 -7.75 18.38 1.64
N ALA A 178 -7.89 19.43 2.45
CA ALA A 178 -8.51 20.70 2.06
C ALA A 178 -7.96 21.32 0.78
N CYS A 179 -6.67 21.09 0.52
CA CYS A 179 -5.92 21.81 -0.49
C CYS A 179 -5.56 20.89 -1.67
N GLY A 180 -6.36 19.85 -1.93
CA GLY A 180 -6.14 18.93 -3.05
C GLY A 180 -4.98 17.96 -2.85
N GLY A 181 -4.34 17.95 -1.68
CA GLY A 181 -3.43 16.88 -1.29
C GLY A 181 -4.22 15.59 -1.09
N PHE A 182 -3.57 14.44 -1.26
CA PHE A 182 -4.17 13.16 -0.93
C PHE A 182 -3.17 12.32 -0.14
N SER A 183 -3.65 11.62 0.88
CA SER A 183 -2.94 10.54 1.54
C SER A 183 -3.70 9.25 1.32
N ARG A 184 -2.98 8.13 1.45
CA ARG A 184 -3.56 6.80 1.30
C ARG A 184 -3.16 5.97 2.51
N LYS A 185 -4.01 5.02 2.88
CA LYS A 185 -3.73 4.07 3.95
C LYS A 185 -4.43 2.75 3.71
N LEU A 186 -3.85 1.68 4.25
CA LEU A 186 -4.45 0.35 4.24
C LEU A 186 -5.03 0.03 5.62
N SER A 187 -6.23 -0.53 5.65
CA SER A 187 -6.84 -1.05 6.87
C SER A 187 -7.89 -2.10 6.58
N CYS A 188 -8.06 -3.04 7.50
CA CYS A 188 -9.12 -4.03 7.39
C CYS A 188 -10.50 -3.37 7.38
N THR A 189 -11.38 -3.83 6.49
CA THR A 189 -12.77 -3.41 6.39
C THR A 189 -13.70 -4.61 6.20
N GLY A 190 -14.94 -4.51 6.70
CA GLY A 190 -15.99 -5.50 6.48
C GLY A 190 -17.37 -4.97 6.85
N GLU A 191 -18.35 -5.87 6.96
CA GLU A 191 -19.78 -5.54 7.14
C GLU A 191 -20.12 -4.68 8.38
N ALA A 192 -19.22 -4.60 9.37
CA ALA A 192 -19.44 -3.82 10.59
C ALA A 192 -19.06 -2.34 10.44
N ASP A 193 -18.43 -1.96 9.33
CA ASP A 193 -18.08 -0.58 9.04
C ASP A 193 -19.29 0.22 8.55
N GLU A 194 -19.31 1.52 8.82
CA GLU A 194 -20.39 2.42 8.36
C GLU A 194 -20.32 2.67 6.86
N CYS A 195 -19.10 2.66 6.30
CA CYS A 195 -18.82 2.91 4.90
C CYS A 195 -17.66 2.02 4.45
N ARG A 196 -17.54 1.83 3.14
CA ARG A 196 -16.43 1.13 2.48
C ARG A 196 -15.78 1.99 1.40
N VAL A 197 -16.56 2.86 0.78
CA VAL A 197 -16.12 3.87 -0.21
C VAL A 197 -16.69 5.23 0.13
N ASP A 198 -16.10 6.30 -0.41
CA ASP A 198 -16.60 7.68 -0.20
C ASP A 198 -18.06 7.85 -0.66
N ALA A 199 -18.49 7.10 -1.68
CA ALA A 199 -19.86 7.12 -2.19
C ALA A 199 -20.91 6.57 -1.23
N ASP A 200 -20.50 5.84 -0.18
CA ASP A 200 -21.42 5.38 0.87
C ASP A 200 -21.80 6.51 1.84
N CYS A 201 -21.09 7.64 1.77
CA CYS A 201 -21.31 8.76 2.66
C CYS A 201 -22.25 9.81 2.05
N ASP A 202 -23.22 10.29 2.82
CA ASP A 202 -24.32 11.17 2.36
C ASP A 202 -23.89 12.60 1.94
N ASN A 203 -22.59 12.93 1.94
CA ASN A 203 -22.10 14.27 1.65
C ASN A 203 -20.73 14.24 0.93
N GLU A 204 -20.54 15.09 -0.08
CA GLU A 204 -19.28 15.26 -0.81
C GLU A 204 -18.10 15.75 0.07
N CYS A 205 -18.39 16.23 1.28
CA CYS A 205 -17.43 16.72 2.26
C CYS A 205 -16.96 15.67 3.29
N VAL A 206 -17.46 14.44 3.21
CA VAL A 206 -17.06 13.33 4.10
C VAL A 206 -16.34 12.27 3.30
N GLN A 207 -15.35 11.65 3.93
CA GLN A 207 -14.58 10.56 3.34
C GLN A 207 -14.74 9.31 4.16
N CYS A 208 -14.79 8.19 3.47
CA CYS A 208 -14.79 6.90 4.09
C CYS A 208 -13.36 6.52 4.47
N SER A 209 -13.06 6.57 5.77
CA SER A 209 -11.74 6.20 6.25
C SER A 209 -11.76 5.82 7.73
N ARG A 210 -10.64 5.27 8.21
CA ARG A 210 -10.42 5.02 9.64
C ARG A 210 -9.57 6.11 10.30
N VAL A 211 -10.03 6.72 11.38
CA VAL A 211 -9.20 7.64 12.18
C VAL A 211 -8.02 6.93 12.87
N SER A 212 -8.12 5.62 13.13
CA SER A 212 -7.00 4.78 13.59
C SER A 212 -7.19 3.31 13.19
N ALA A 213 -6.12 2.52 13.23
CA ALA A 213 -6.15 1.10 12.86
C ALA A 213 -7.23 0.28 13.59
N GLN A 214 -7.58 0.66 14.83
CA GLN A 214 -8.52 -0.08 15.69
C GLN A 214 -9.99 0.38 15.59
N GLN A 215 -10.27 1.52 14.95
CA GLN A 215 -11.64 2.04 14.81
C GLN A 215 -12.27 1.52 13.52
N PRO A 216 -13.60 1.32 13.44
CA PRO A 216 -14.28 1.00 12.19
C PRO A 216 -14.10 2.11 11.13
N TRP A 217 -14.27 1.78 9.85
CA TRP A 217 -14.39 2.79 8.80
C TRP A 217 -15.69 3.56 9.03
N THR A 218 -15.56 4.87 9.08
CA THR A 218 -16.67 5.79 9.32
C THR A 218 -16.63 6.92 8.31
N CYS A 219 -17.78 7.55 8.08
CA CYS A 219 -17.87 8.75 7.26
C CYS A 219 -17.32 9.93 8.07
N ASN A 220 -16.03 10.23 7.88
CA ASN A 220 -15.35 11.29 8.60
C ASN A 220 -15.48 12.58 7.81
N GLY A 221 -15.98 13.64 8.46
CA GLY A 221 -15.91 14.98 7.90
C GLY A 221 -14.47 15.30 7.60
N ALA A 222 -14.12 15.42 6.33
CA ALA A 222 -12.80 15.88 5.95
C ALA A 222 -12.74 17.34 6.37
N THR A 223 -12.03 17.61 7.47
CA THR A 223 -11.71 18.96 7.89
C THR A 223 -10.86 19.59 6.79
N GLY A 224 -11.51 20.17 5.79
CA GLY A 224 -10.79 20.65 4.63
C GLY A 224 -11.52 20.71 3.31
N ILE A 225 -12.11 19.61 2.81
CA ILE A 225 -12.55 19.55 1.39
C ILE A 225 -13.55 20.66 1.06
N CYS A 226 -14.42 20.98 2.01
CA CYS A 226 -15.46 22.00 1.85
C CYS A 226 -15.12 23.33 2.54
N GLY A 227 -13.87 23.51 2.95
CA GLY A 227 -13.33 24.76 3.48
C GLY A 227 -12.43 25.45 2.45
N PRO A 228 -12.31 26.80 2.48
CA PRO A 228 -11.35 27.48 1.63
C PRO A 228 -9.92 27.05 1.97
N CYS A 229 -9.10 26.84 0.93
CA CYS A 229 -7.65 26.72 1.06
C CYS A 229 -7.13 28.09 1.54
N GLY A 230 -6.79 28.20 2.83
CA GLY A 230 -6.36 29.45 3.46
C GLY A 230 -4.89 29.75 3.25
#